data_AF-A0A958PSY3-F1
#
_entry.id   AF-A0A958PSY3-F1
#
_cell.length_a   1.000
_cell.length_b   1.000
_cell.length_c   1.000
_cell.angle_alpha   90.00
_cell.angle_beta   90.00
_cell.angle_gamma   90.00
#
_symmetry.space_group_name_H-M   'P 1'
#
loop_
_entity.id
_entity.type
_entity.pdbx_description
1 polymer ?
#
loop_
_entity_poly.entity_id
_entity_poly.type
_entity_poly.pdbx_seq_one_letter_code
_entity_poly.pdbx_strand_id
1 'polypeptide(L)'
;MMKYLVLVFLTMIAAGCASNTFKVVSTPEKANIFLVDSETGERKSIGVTPYEKVGPEINEVLGDNYQPGRFLNIEIEKEGYNTKKLWVPASSGGSLSTEIKVTLKSAEKEKMELDKAEKIVNQLFLAQKFARMKQFERALIAIDNVLVQHP
;
A
#
# COMPACT_ATOMS: atom_id res chain seq x y z
N MET A 1 -32.24 -46.31 12.77
CA MET A 1 -32.53 -44.92 12.34
C MET A 1 -31.93 -43.85 13.27
N MET A 2 -32.01 -43.98 14.61
CA MET A 2 -31.53 -42.96 15.55
C MET A 2 -30.02 -42.62 15.44
N LYS A 3 -29.17 -43.58 15.06
CA LYS A 3 -27.72 -43.38 14.87
C LYS A 3 -27.36 -42.46 13.69
N TYR A 4 -28.16 -42.45 12.63
CA TYR A 4 -27.92 -41.61 11.46
C TYR A 4 -28.35 -40.16 11.69
N LEU A 5 -29.36 -39.95 12.54
CA LEU A 5 -29.86 -38.62 12.90
C LEU A 5 -28.83 -37.86 13.76
N VAL A 6 -28.14 -38.56 14.67
CA VAL A 6 -27.02 -37.99 15.44
C VAL A 6 -25.84 -37.63 14.53
N LEU A 7 -25.56 -38.44 13.50
CA LEU A 7 -24.48 -38.18 12.56
C LEU A 7 -24.75 -36.94 11.67
N VAL A 8 -26.00 -36.74 11.25
CA VAL A 8 -26.43 -35.56 10.48
C VAL A 8 -26.42 -34.29 11.34
N PHE A 9 -26.79 -34.38 12.61
CA PHE A 9 -26.73 -33.23 13.52
C PHE A 9 -25.29 -32.83 13.84
N LEU A 10 -24.38 -33.81 13.95
CA LEU A 10 -22.96 -33.57 14.21
C LEU A 10 -22.23 -32.94 13.00
N THR A 11 -22.58 -33.32 11.77
CA THR A 11 -21.99 -32.72 10.56
C THR A 11 -22.45 -31.27 10.34
N MET A 12 -23.64 -30.90 10.82
CA MET A 12 -24.17 -29.54 10.69
C MET A 12 -23.45 -28.52 11.60
N ILE A 13 -22.93 -28.96 12.74
CA ILE A 13 -22.18 -28.11 13.69
C ILE A 13 -20.73 -27.87 13.20
N ALA A 14 -20.15 -28.81 12.45
CA ALA A 14 -18.77 -28.72 11.97
C ALA A 14 -18.58 -27.79 10.76
N ALA A 15 -19.64 -27.35 10.09
CA ALA A 15 -19.57 -26.48 8.91
C ALA A 15 -19.38 -24.98 9.25
N GLY A 16 -19.35 -24.60 10.53
CA GLY A 16 -19.38 -23.19 10.97
C GLY A 16 -18.04 -22.48 11.17
N CYS A 17 -16.88 -23.13 10.95
CA CYS A 17 -15.57 -22.60 11.38
C CYS A 17 -14.61 -22.23 10.23
N ALA A 18 -15.08 -21.55 9.20
CA ALA A 18 -14.19 -20.89 8.23
C ALA A 18 -14.34 -19.37 8.34
N SER A 19 -13.82 -18.78 9.44
CA SER A 19 -13.79 -17.32 9.59
C SER A 19 -12.58 -16.78 8.82
N ASN A 20 -12.83 -16.17 7.68
CA ASN A 20 -11.77 -15.48 6.94
C ASN A 20 -11.27 -14.29 7.77
N THR A 21 -9.96 -14.10 7.90
CA THR A 21 -9.39 -12.95 8.59
C THR A 21 -8.85 -11.92 7.60
N PHE A 22 -9.06 -10.64 7.88
CA PHE A 22 -8.52 -9.54 7.09
C PHE A 22 -7.65 -8.68 7.99
N LYS A 23 -6.38 -8.56 7.62
CA LYS A 23 -5.36 -7.89 8.41
C LYS A 23 -4.62 -6.87 7.57
N VAL A 24 -4.50 -5.64 8.08
CA VAL A 24 -3.75 -4.55 7.45
C VAL A 24 -2.72 -4.04 8.44
N VAL A 25 -1.45 -4.11 8.05
CA VAL A 25 -0.32 -3.62 8.82
C VAL A 25 0.45 -2.60 7.99
N SER A 26 0.82 -1.47 8.59
CA SER A 26 1.69 -0.50 7.93
C SER A 26 2.96 -0.22 8.71
N THR A 27 4.00 0.17 7.99
CA THR A 27 5.21 0.78 8.53
C THR A 27 5.36 2.16 7.90
N PRO A 28 5.28 3.24 8.69
CA PRO A 28 5.07 3.27 10.13
C PRO A 28 3.64 2.86 10.55
N GLU A 29 3.47 2.46 11.80
CA GLU A 29 2.17 2.09 12.40
C GLU A 29 1.23 3.30 12.53
N LYS A 30 -0.04 3.08 12.92
CA LYS A 30 -1.05 4.13 13.13
C LYS A 30 -1.33 4.96 11.87
N ALA A 31 -1.41 4.30 10.73
CA ALA A 31 -1.87 4.90 9.48
C ALA A 31 -3.39 4.72 9.36
N ASN A 32 -4.09 5.76 8.94
CA ASN A 32 -5.51 5.73 8.66
C ASN A 32 -5.77 4.88 7.41
N ILE A 33 -6.81 4.07 7.44
CA ILE A 33 -7.20 3.17 6.36
C ILE A 33 -8.57 3.59 5.87
N PHE A 34 -8.69 3.75 4.56
CA PHE A 34 -9.90 4.15 3.89
C PHE A 34 -10.24 3.17 2.79
N LEU A 35 -11.53 2.89 2.63
CA LEU A 35 -12.09 2.25 1.46
C LEU A 35 -12.54 3.35 0.49
N VAL A 36 -12.16 3.20 -0.78
CA VAL A 36 -12.62 4.08 -1.85
C VAL A 36 -13.58 3.30 -2.74
N ASP A 37 -14.79 3.81 -2.88
CA ASP A 37 -15.77 3.26 -3.83
C ASP A 37 -15.24 3.47 -5.26
N SER A 38 -15.26 2.42 -6.08
CA SER A 38 -14.74 2.48 -7.45
C SER A 38 -15.66 3.22 -8.42
N GLU A 39 -16.95 3.28 -8.11
CA GLU A 39 -18.00 3.90 -8.94
C GLU A 39 -18.21 5.36 -8.55
N THR A 40 -18.29 5.66 -7.25
CA THR A 40 -18.58 7.02 -6.76
C THR A 40 -17.32 7.80 -6.39
N GLY A 41 -16.20 7.13 -6.14
CA GLY A 41 -15.00 7.75 -5.57
C GLY A 41 -15.16 8.16 -4.11
N GLU A 42 -16.28 7.79 -3.47
CA GLU A 42 -16.54 8.12 -2.07
C GLU A 42 -15.56 7.40 -1.15
N ARG A 43 -15.09 8.12 -0.12
CA ARG A 43 -14.07 7.66 0.79
C ARG A 43 -14.65 7.34 2.16
N LYS A 44 -14.64 6.06 2.53
CA LYS A 44 -15.12 5.58 3.83
C LYS A 44 -13.95 5.20 4.72
N SER A 45 -13.83 5.83 5.89
CA SER A 45 -12.84 5.43 6.90
C SER A 45 -13.20 4.07 7.47
N ILE A 46 -12.29 3.10 7.42
CA ILE A 46 -12.50 1.76 7.96
C ILE A 46 -11.74 1.50 9.25
N GLY A 47 -10.67 2.25 9.52
CA GLY A 47 -9.91 2.12 10.76
C GLY A 47 -8.49 2.65 10.67
N VAL A 48 -7.63 2.19 11.57
CA VAL A 48 -6.23 2.61 11.69
C VAL A 48 -5.35 1.35 11.82
N THR A 49 -4.16 1.35 11.23
CA THR A 49 -3.22 0.23 11.32
C THR A 49 -2.56 0.11 12.71
N PRO A 50 -2.27 -1.12 13.19
CA PRO A 50 -2.70 -2.39 12.63
C PRO A 50 -4.21 -2.60 12.78
N TYR A 51 -4.86 -3.05 11.71
CA TYR A 51 -6.30 -3.31 11.65
C TYR A 51 -6.54 -4.78 11.38
N GLU A 52 -7.38 -5.43 12.19
CA GLU A 52 -7.69 -6.85 12.06
C GLU A 52 -9.17 -7.08 12.32
N LYS A 53 -9.82 -7.79 11.40
CA LYS A 53 -11.24 -8.13 11.47
C LYS A 53 -11.48 -9.54 10.93
N VAL A 54 -12.56 -10.16 11.40
CA VAL A 54 -13.05 -11.46 10.93
C VAL A 54 -14.17 -11.27 9.90
N GLY A 55 -14.38 -12.26 9.03
CA GLY A 55 -15.28 -12.24 7.87
C GLY A 55 -16.62 -11.51 8.07
N PRO A 56 -17.40 -11.84 9.11
CA PRO A 56 -18.69 -11.18 9.37
C PRO A 56 -18.57 -9.66 9.60
N GLU A 57 -17.56 -9.24 10.36
CA GLU A 57 -17.33 -7.81 10.69
C GLU A 57 -16.83 -7.04 9.46
N ILE A 58 -16.08 -7.70 8.58
CA ILE A 58 -15.63 -7.12 7.32
C ILE A 58 -16.82 -6.86 6.40
N ASN A 59 -17.75 -7.80 6.30
CA ASN A 59 -18.96 -7.64 5.50
C ASN A 59 -19.82 -6.48 5.99
N GLU A 60 -19.88 -6.24 7.30
CA GLU A 60 -20.59 -5.09 7.88
C GLU A 60 -19.92 -3.75 7.50
N VAL A 61 -18.58 -3.71 7.55
CA VAL A 61 -17.82 -2.47 7.26
C VAL A 61 -17.77 -2.18 5.75
N LEU A 62 -17.60 -3.20 4.92
CA LEU A 62 -17.39 -3.08 3.48
C LEU A 62 -18.69 -3.21 2.66
N GLY A 63 -19.74 -3.82 3.21
CA GLY A 63 -21.04 -3.99 2.57
C GLY A 63 -20.93 -4.66 1.19
N ASP A 64 -21.64 -4.11 0.21
CA ASP A 64 -21.69 -4.61 -1.17
C ASP A 64 -20.35 -4.52 -1.93
N ASN A 65 -19.35 -3.82 -1.38
CA ASN A 65 -18.01 -3.76 -1.96
C ASN A 65 -17.23 -5.07 -1.75
N TYR A 66 -17.62 -5.91 -0.77
CA TYR A 66 -16.97 -7.18 -0.47
C TYR A 66 -17.63 -8.36 -1.20
N GLN A 67 -17.73 -8.28 -2.53
CA GLN A 67 -18.24 -9.38 -3.35
C GLN A 67 -17.11 -10.12 -4.08
N PRO A 68 -17.19 -11.47 -4.18
CA PRO A 68 -16.21 -12.25 -4.95
C PRO A 68 -16.06 -11.73 -6.39
N GLY A 69 -14.81 -11.58 -6.84
CA GLY A 69 -14.51 -11.08 -8.19
C GLY A 69 -14.44 -9.55 -8.30
N ARG A 70 -14.70 -8.81 -7.21
CA ARG A 70 -14.45 -7.36 -7.13
C ARG A 70 -13.11 -7.07 -6.44
N PHE A 71 -12.54 -5.90 -6.75
CA PHE A 71 -11.37 -5.36 -6.08
C PHE A 71 -11.79 -4.27 -5.10
N LEU A 72 -11.20 -4.30 -3.92
CA LEU A 72 -11.28 -3.26 -2.91
C LEU A 72 -10.19 -2.23 -3.17
N ASN A 73 -10.58 -0.97 -3.34
CA ASN A 73 -9.62 0.12 -3.37
C ASN A 73 -9.37 0.61 -1.96
N ILE A 74 -8.19 0.31 -1.45
CA ILE A 74 -7.77 0.66 -0.09
C ILE A 74 -6.74 1.77 -0.19
N GLU A 75 -7.01 2.87 0.49
CA GLU A 75 -6.05 3.95 0.69
C GLU A 75 -5.55 3.94 2.12
N ILE A 76 -4.24 4.01 2.27
CA ILE A 76 -3.59 4.09 3.57
C ILE A 76 -2.83 5.41 3.63
N GLU A 77 -3.15 6.19 4.65
CA GLU A 77 -2.61 7.53 4.84
C GLU A 77 -2.02 7.73 6.22
N LYS A 78 -0.93 8.48 6.25
CA LYS A 78 -0.36 8.95 7.50
C LYS A 78 0.27 10.32 7.28
N GLU A 79 0.09 11.20 8.24
CA GLU A 79 0.71 12.52 8.25
C GLU A 79 2.23 12.42 8.07
N GLY A 80 2.79 13.20 7.14
CA GLY A 80 4.22 13.19 6.80
C GLY A 80 4.64 12.08 5.83
N TYR A 81 3.71 11.23 5.36
CA TYR A 81 3.97 10.14 4.44
C TYR A 81 3.10 10.23 3.18
N ASN A 82 3.56 9.63 2.10
CA ASN A 82 2.81 9.55 0.86
C ASN A 82 1.67 8.53 0.99
N THR A 83 0.46 8.94 0.59
CA THR A 83 -0.72 8.08 0.52
C THR A 83 -0.45 6.87 -0.38
N LYS A 84 -0.70 5.66 0.14
CA LYS A 84 -0.60 4.43 -0.65
C LYS A 84 -1.98 3.94 -1.04
N LYS A 85 -2.24 3.83 -2.34
CA LYS A 85 -3.44 3.21 -2.89
C LYS A 85 -3.16 1.77 -3.29
N LEU A 86 -4.04 0.84 -2.93
CA LEU A 86 -3.90 -0.59 -3.15
C LEU A 86 -5.22 -1.16 -3.66
N TRP A 87 -5.13 -2.08 -4.62
CA TRP A 87 -6.26 -2.80 -5.18
C TRP A 87 -6.15 -4.23 -4.69
N VAL A 88 -7.02 -4.61 -3.77
CA VAL A 88 -6.96 -5.92 -3.12
C VAL A 88 -8.19 -6.71 -3.53
N PRO A 89 -8.04 -7.93 -4.08
CA PRO A 89 -9.21 -8.74 -4.41
C PRO A 89 -10.02 -8.99 -3.13
N ALA A 90 -11.33 -8.71 -3.17
CA ALA A 90 -12.22 -9.18 -2.13
C ALA A 90 -12.14 -10.71 -2.14
N SER A 91 -11.88 -11.33 -0.98
CA SER A 91 -11.58 -12.76 -0.92
C SER A 91 -12.70 -13.56 -1.60
N SER A 92 -12.39 -14.24 -2.71
CA SER A 92 -13.31 -15.24 -3.26
C SER A 92 -13.30 -16.47 -2.36
N GLY A 93 -14.42 -17.18 -2.28
CA GLY A 93 -14.59 -18.36 -1.43
C GLY A 93 -13.43 -19.34 -1.59
N GLY A 94 -12.59 -19.45 -0.55
CA GLY A 94 -11.39 -20.29 -0.54
C GLY A 94 -10.20 -19.69 0.20
N SER A 95 -10.07 -18.36 0.28
CA SER A 95 -8.97 -17.74 1.04
C SER A 95 -9.31 -17.60 2.53
N LEU A 96 -8.60 -18.33 3.39
CA LEU A 96 -8.79 -18.31 4.84
C LEU A 96 -8.28 -17.02 5.50
N SER A 97 -7.37 -16.29 4.85
CA SER A 97 -6.86 -15.01 5.37
C SER A 97 -6.38 -14.09 4.26
N THR A 98 -6.47 -12.78 4.49
CA THR A 98 -5.90 -11.74 3.64
C THR A 98 -5.07 -10.82 4.52
N GLU A 99 -3.75 -10.81 4.30
CA GLU A 99 -2.82 -9.94 5.02
C GLU A 99 -2.20 -8.92 4.05
N ILE A 100 -2.37 -7.63 4.35
CA ILE A 100 -1.84 -6.50 3.59
C ILE A 100 -0.74 -5.85 4.43
N LYS A 101 0.51 -5.89 3.93
CA LYS A 101 1.66 -5.21 4.56
C LYS A 101 2.10 -4.04 3.70
N VAL A 102 2.20 -2.85 4.31
CA VAL A 102 2.41 -1.61 3.56
C VAL A 102 3.50 -0.76 4.19
N THR A 103 4.57 -0.51 3.44
CA THR A 103 5.59 0.46 3.84
C THR A 103 5.31 1.80 3.18
N LEU A 104 4.97 2.82 3.98
CA LEU A 104 4.77 4.18 3.50
C LEU A 104 6.11 4.89 3.38
N LYS A 105 6.29 5.63 2.28
CA LYS A 105 7.46 6.49 2.07
C LYS A 105 7.20 7.85 2.69
N SER A 106 8.20 8.41 3.36
CA SER A 106 8.13 9.79 3.87
C SER A 106 8.05 10.74 2.68
N ALA A 107 7.05 11.64 2.71
CA ALA A 107 6.84 12.62 1.65
C ALA A 107 8.00 13.61 1.56
N GLU A 108 8.52 14.03 2.72
CA GLU A 108 9.66 14.94 2.83
C GLU A 108 10.95 14.31 2.29
N LYS A 109 11.20 13.04 2.63
CA LYS A 109 12.37 12.31 2.12
C LYS A 109 12.31 12.18 0.60
N GLU A 110 11.15 11.86 0.04
CA GLU A 110 10.98 11.75 -1.42
C GLU A 110 11.24 13.09 -2.12
N LYS A 111 10.72 14.19 -1.58
CA LYS A 111 10.98 15.54 -2.09
C LYS A 111 12.47 15.89 -2.05
N MET A 112 13.15 15.62 -0.93
CA MET A 112 14.59 15.87 -0.82
C MET A 112 15.40 15.06 -1.82
N GLU A 113 15.05 13.79 -2.06
CA GLU A 113 15.74 12.96 -3.06
C GLU A 113 15.50 13.45 -4.49
N LEU A 114 14.29 13.93 -4.80
CA LEU A 114 14.01 14.57 -6.09
C LEU A 114 14.80 15.87 -6.28
N ASP A 115 14.84 16.74 -5.27
CA ASP A 115 15.61 17.98 -5.31
C ASP A 115 17.11 17.71 -5.50
N LYS A 116 17.64 16.64 -4.87
CA LYS A 116 19.02 16.18 -5.10
C LYS A 116 19.22 15.70 -6.53
N ALA A 117 18.33 14.87 -7.05
CA ALA A 117 18.41 14.35 -8.41
C ALA A 117 18.39 15.50 -9.44
N GLU A 118 17.53 16.50 -9.26
CA GLU A 118 17.47 17.67 -10.13
C GLU A 118 18.78 18.47 -10.10
N LYS A 119 19.36 18.69 -8.91
CA LYS A 119 20.67 19.36 -8.77
C LYS A 119 21.78 18.61 -9.49
N ILE A 120 21.84 17.28 -9.34
CA ILE A 120 22.80 16.42 -10.03
C ILE A 120 22.65 16.56 -11.55
N VAL A 121 21.43 16.41 -12.06
CA VAL A 121 21.12 16.52 -13.49
C VAL A 121 21.54 17.89 -14.04
N ASN A 122 21.22 18.97 -13.34
CA ASN A 122 21.59 20.32 -13.74
C ASN A 122 23.12 20.52 -13.80
N GLN A 123 23.87 19.98 -12.83
CA GLN A 123 25.34 20.04 -12.86
C GLN A 123 25.94 19.21 -13.99
N LEU A 124 25.37 18.03 -14.28
CA LEU A 124 25.80 17.21 -15.42
C LEU A 124 25.52 17.92 -16.76
N PHE A 125 24.40 18.62 -16.89
CA PHE A 125 24.12 19.46 -18.06
C PHE A 125 25.14 20.61 -18.20
N LEU A 126 25.54 21.25 -17.10
CA LEU A 126 26.59 22.28 -17.12
C LEU A 126 27.94 21.70 -17.54
N ALA A 127 28.34 20.54 -17.00
CA ALA A 127 29.54 19.84 -17.39
C ALA A 127 29.54 19.50 -18.89
N GLN A 128 28.42 18.98 -19.40
CA GLN A 128 28.25 18.69 -20.82
C GLN A 128 28.39 19.96 -21.67
N LYS A 129 27.81 21.08 -21.24
CA LYS A 129 27.93 22.37 -21.93
C LYS A 129 29.38 22.83 -21.98
N PHE A 130 30.12 22.77 -20.88
CA PHE A 130 31.54 23.14 -20.84
C PHE A 130 32.40 22.23 -21.73
N ALA A 131 32.14 20.93 -21.73
CA ALA A 131 32.83 19.98 -22.59
C ALA A 131 32.62 20.29 -24.08
N ARG A 132 31.38 20.63 -24.49
CA ARG A 132 31.07 21.06 -25.86
C ARG A 132 31.79 22.36 -26.25
N MET A 133 31.98 23.26 -25.29
CA MET A 133 32.75 24.49 -25.47
C MET A 133 34.27 24.28 -25.37
N LYS A 134 34.75 23.03 -25.26
CA LYS A 134 36.16 22.66 -25.05
C LYS A 134 36.78 23.24 -23.77
N GLN A 135 35.95 23.62 -22.80
CA GLN A 135 36.37 24.08 -21.47
C GLN A 135 36.47 22.88 -20.52
N PHE A 136 37.41 21.98 -20.78
CA PHE A 136 37.48 20.68 -20.11
C PHE A 136 37.76 20.78 -18.60
N GLU A 137 38.59 21.73 -18.17
CA GLU A 137 38.86 21.98 -16.74
C GLU A 137 37.57 22.35 -15.98
N ARG A 138 36.74 23.23 -16.56
CA ARG A 138 35.47 23.62 -15.96
C ARG A 138 34.45 22.49 -15.98
N ALA A 139 34.47 21.65 -17.01
CA ALA A 139 33.65 20.46 -17.07
C ALA A 139 34.00 19.46 -15.96
N LEU A 140 35.30 19.25 -15.71
CA LEU A 140 35.80 18.40 -14.61
C LEU A 140 35.39 18.95 -13.24
N ILE A 141 35.57 20.25 -12.99
CA ILE A 141 35.14 20.89 -11.74
C ILE A 141 33.63 20.70 -11.49
N ALA A 142 32.81 20.82 -12.53
CA ALA A 142 31.36 20.61 -12.40
C ALA A 142 31.01 19.15 -12.04
N ILE A 143 31.76 18.16 -12.56
CA ILE A 143 31.59 16.74 -12.22
C ILE A 143 32.09 16.46 -10.79
N ASP A 144 33.25 16.99 -10.41
CA ASP A 144 33.81 16.81 -9.08
C ASP A 144 32.88 17.39 -8.00
N ASN A 145 32.26 18.53 -8.28
CA ASN A 145 31.24 19.11 -7.39
C ASN A 145 30.05 18.18 -7.17
N VAL A 146 29.62 17.42 -8.18
CA VAL A 146 28.55 16.42 -8.03
C VAL A 146 29.00 15.29 -7.11
N LEU A 147 30.20 14.75 -7.33
CA LEU A 147 30.74 13.63 -6.55
C LEU A 147 30.99 14.00 -5.08
N VAL A 148 31.40 15.24 -4.81
CA VAL A 148 31.64 15.72 -3.44
C VAL A 148 30.33 16.05 -2.72
N GLN A 149 29.35 16.66 -3.40
CA GLN A 149 28.09 17.07 -2.78
C GLN A 149 27.07 15.92 -2.66
N HIS A 150 27.23 14.87 -3.48
CA HIS A 150 26.34 13.71 -3.53
C HIS A 150 27.15 12.41 -3.70
N PRO A 151 27.82 11.94 -2.61
CA PRO A 151 28.64 10.72 -2.64
C PRO A 151 27.81 9.43 -2.78
#